data_AF-A0A847VIF5-F1
#
_entry.id   AF-A0A847VIF5-F1
#
_cell.length_a   1.000
_cell.length_b   1.000
_cell.length_c   1.000
_cell.angle_alpha   90.00
_cell.angle_beta   90.00
_cell.angle_gamma   90.00
#
_symmetry.space_group_name_H-M   'P 1'
#
loop_
_entity.id
_entity.type
_entity.pdbx_description
1 polymer ?
#
loop_
_entity_poly.entity_id
_entity_poly.type
_entity_poly.pdbx_seq_one_letter_code
_entity_poly.pdbx_strand_id
1 'polypeptide(L)'
;MAAHARTLPNRVADAFRQQTADLPRATEAERRVIQRVGQDLFRAALLDYWQGRCCVTGLAVPQLLRASHIKPWAACASDDERLDVFNGLLLAPHLDALFDGGWISFAQDGALLVAEALSPASRAQLGVAPNWQIRVLQSRHRDYLVFHRVQVFRAARAADATT
;
A
#
# COMPACT_ATOMS: atom_id res chain seq x y z
N MET A 1 -4.83 19.90 -5.95
CA MET A 1 -3.39 20.13 -5.64
C MET A 1 -2.70 18.77 -5.73
N ALA A 2 -2.41 18.34 -6.95
CA ALA A 2 -1.10 18.43 -7.59
C ALA A 2 -0.12 17.43 -6.95
N ALA A 3 -0.12 16.21 -7.48
CA ALA A 3 1.05 15.35 -7.40
C ALA A 3 2.25 16.20 -7.85
N HIS A 4 3.23 16.41 -6.96
CA HIS A 4 4.43 17.12 -7.33
C HIS A 4 5.01 16.46 -8.58
N ALA A 5 5.52 17.28 -9.51
CA ALA A 5 6.04 16.81 -10.79
C ALA A 5 7.16 15.75 -10.68
N ARG A 6 7.65 15.44 -9.47
CA ARG A 6 8.72 14.49 -9.17
C ARG A 6 8.23 13.04 -9.00
N THR A 7 6.96 12.80 -8.66
CA THR A 7 6.37 11.46 -8.40
C THR A 7 5.65 10.83 -9.59
N LEU A 8 6.04 11.15 -10.81
CA LEU A 8 5.48 10.46 -11.98
C LEU A 8 5.98 9.00 -11.97
N PRO A 9 5.09 7.99 -12.07
CA PRO A 9 5.43 6.56 -11.96
C PRO A 9 6.64 6.14 -12.79
N ASN A 10 6.72 6.65 -14.02
CA ASN A 10 7.82 6.34 -14.95
C ASN A 10 9.20 6.70 -14.37
N ARG A 11 9.30 7.77 -13.58
CA ARG A 11 10.59 8.24 -13.03
C ARG A 11 11.14 7.34 -11.93
N VAL A 12 10.27 6.78 -11.09
CA VAL A 12 10.71 5.87 -10.01
C VAL A 12 11.20 4.56 -10.61
N ALA A 13 10.47 4.04 -11.61
CA ALA A 13 10.87 2.85 -12.35
C ALA A 13 12.17 3.06 -13.15
N ASP A 14 12.36 4.23 -13.78
CA ASP A 14 13.61 4.58 -14.45
C ASP A 14 14.79 4.65 -13.48
N ALA A 15 14.63 5.30 -12.32
CA ALA A 15 15.66 5.38 -11.30
C ALA A 15 16.05 3.99 -10.78
N PHE A 16 15.06 3.11 -10.58
CA PHE A 16 15.30 1.73 -10.18
C PHE A 16 16.07 0.94 -11.26
N ARG A 17 15.68 1.07 -12.53
CA ARG A 17 16.41 0.44 -13.65
C ARG A 17 17.86 0.90 -13.69
N GLN A 18 18.12 2.20 -13.51
CA GLN A 18 19.48 2.73 -13.48
C GLN A 18 20.29 2.21 -12.29
N GLN A 19 19.73 2.23 -11.07
CA GLN A 19 20.44 1.81 -9.85
C GLN A 19 20.68 0.29 -9.78
N THR A 20 19.91 -0.50 -10.54
CA THR A 20 19.99 -1.97 -10.51
C THR A 20 20.50 -2.59 -11.80
N ALA A 21 20.94 -1.77 -12.78
CA ALA A 21 21.41 -2.22 -14.09
C ALA A 21 22.61 -3.17 -13.98
N ASP A 22 23.58 -2.80 -13.15
CA ASP A 22 24.85 -3.54 -12.99
C ASP A 22 24.82 -4.51 -11.80
N LEU A 23 23.68 -4.65 -11.11
CA LEU A 23 23.56 -5.57 -9.99
C LEU A 23 23.29 -6.99 -10.47
N PRO A 24 24.02 -8.00 -9.98
CA PRO A 24 23.76 -9.38 -10.31
C PRO A 24 22.38 -9.82 -9.78
N ARG A 25 21.78 -10.83 -10.42
CA ARG A 25 20.40 -11.32 -10.15
C ARG A 25 20.31 -12.84 -9.96
N ALA A 26 21.47 -13.49 -9.87
CA ALA A 26 21.61 -14.94 -9.90
C ALA A 26 21.25 -15.58 -8.57
N THR A 27 21.53 -14.91 -7.45
CA THR A 27 21.32 -15.46 -6.10
C THR A 27 20.16 -14.80 -5.36
N GLU A 28 19.63 -15.48 -4.35
CA GLU A 28 18.60 -14.92 -3.46
C GLU A 28 19.10 -13.70 -2.69
N ALA A 29 20.37 -13.71 -2.27
CA ALA A 29 20.99 -12.58 -1.59
C ALA A 29 20.97 -11.32 -2.46
N GLU A 30 21.31 -11.46 -3.74
CA GLU A 30 21.29 -10.37 -4.72
C GLU A 30 19.87 -9.87 -5.00
N ARG A 31 18.89 -10.78 -5.15
CA ARG A 31 17.48 -10.40 -5.31
C ARG A 31 16.96 -9.59 -4.12
N ARG A 32 17.38 -9.93 -2.90
CA ARG A 32 17.04 -9.15 -1.69
C ARG A 32 17.65 -7.76 -1.71
N VAL A 33 18.88 -7.60 -2.21
CA VAL A 33 19.51 -6.28 -2.37
C VAL A 33 18.71 -5.43 -3.36
N ILE A 34 18.37 -5.97 -4.52
CA ILE A 34 17.57 -5.29 -5.54
C ILE A 34 16.20 -4.90 -4.98
N GLN A 35 15.53 -5.81 -4.26
CA GLN A 35 14.25 -5.51 -3.63
C GLN A 35 14.35 -4.34 -2.64
N ARG A 36 15.43 -4.26 -1.84
CA ARG A 36 15.64 -3.14 -0.91
C ARG A 36 15.75 -1.80 -1.65
N VAL A 37 16.52 -1.74 -2.74
CA VAL A 37 16.63 -0.53 -3.57
C VAL A 37 15.25 -0.08 -4.07
N GLY A 38 14.45 -1.01 -4.58
CA GLY A 38 13.11 -0.70 -5.07
C GLY A 38 12.16 -0.24 -3.95
N GLN A 39 12.22 -0.86 -2.78
CA GLN A 39 11.42 -0.47 -1.61
C GLN A 39 11.80 0.92 -1.09
N ASP A 40 13.10 1.25 -1.07
CA ASP A 40 13.59 2.56 -0.64
C ASP A 40 13.13 3.68 -1.61
N LEU A 41 13.24 3.44 -2.91
CA LEU A 41 12.77 4.35 -3.95
C LEU A 41 11.25 4.54 -3.88
N PHE A 42 10.50 3.44 -3.75
CA PHE A 42 9.05 3.48 -3.61
C PHE A 42 8.61 4.26 -2.37
N ARG A 43 9.26 4.00 -1.23
CA ARG A 43 9.00 4.73 0.01
C ARG A 43 9.24 6.22 -0.15
N ALA A 44 10.36 6.63 -0.74
CA ALA A 44 10.66 8.03 -0.98
C ALA A 44 9.60 8.69 -1.87
N ALA A 45 9.15 7.99 -2.91
CA ALA A 45 8.11 8.47 -3.80
C ALA A 45 6.75 8.64 -3.09
N LEU A 46 6.36 7.70 -2.22
CA LEU A 46 5.13 7.82 -1.43
C LEU A 46 5.20 8.93 -0.39
N LEU A 47 6.36 9.16 0.22
CA LEU A 47 6.58 10.29 1.11
C LEU A 47 6.34 11.63 0.39
N ASP A 48 6.85 11.79 -0.84
CA ASP A 48 6.60 12.99 -1.64
C ASP A 48 5.12 13.09 -2.07
N TYR A 49 4.55 12.01 -2.61
CA TYR A 49 3.18 11.98 -3.12
C TYR A 49 2.13 12.31 -2.04
N TRP A 50 2.26 11.68 -0.87
CA TRP A 50 1.36 11.89 0.27
C TRP A 50 1.80 13.03 1.20
N GLN A 51 2.76 13.86 0.78
CA GLN A 51 3.25 15.04 1.51
C GLN A 51 3.72 14.72 2.94
N GLY A 52 4.35 13.56 3.12
CA GLY A 52 4.88 13.09 4.39
C GLY A 52 3.81 12.79 5.44
N ARG A 53 2.57 12.50 5.02
CA ARG A 53 1.42 12.29 5.90
C ARG A 53 0.74 10.96 5.64
N CYS A 54 0.26 10.32 6.70
CA CYS A 54 -0.64 9.19 6.55
C CYS A 54 -1.89 9.61 5.76
N CYS A 55 -2.22 8.89 4.69
CA CYS A 55 -3.33 9.23 3.79
C CYS A 55 -4.73 9.08 4.42
N VAL A 56 -4.80 8.46 5.61
CA VAL A 56 -6.02 8.24 6.39
C VAL A 56 -6.06 9.17 7.61
N THR A 57 -5.12 9.01 8.54
CA THR A 57 -5.13 9.74 9.83
C THR A 57 -4.51 11.13 9.76
N GLY A 58 -3.72 11.43 8.71
CA GLY A 58 -2.97 12.68 8.60
C GLY A 58 -1.72 12.76 9.47
N LEU A 59 -1.34 11.67 10.18
CA LEU A 59 -0.11 11.58 10.98
C LEU A 59 1.09 12.04 10.15
N ALA A 60 1.81 13.05 10.64
CA ALA A 60 2.90 13.73 9.92
C ALA A 60 4.26 13.49 10.58
N VAL A 61 4.54 12.23 10.94
CA VAL A 61 5.82 11.80 11.52
C VAL A 61 6.46 10.78 10.57
N PRO A 62 7.18 11.23 9.51
CA PRO A 62 7.66 10.37 8.42
C PRO A 62 8.40 9.11 8.87
N GLN A 63 9.14 9.18 9.97
CA GLN A 63 9.90 8.06 10.55
C GLN A 63 9.01 6.91 11.02
N LEU A 64 7.76 7.20 11.38
CA LEU A 64 6.77 6.20 11.79
C LEU A 64 5.92 5.71 10.60
N LEU A 65 5.87 6.47 9.51
CA LEU A 65 5.01 6.10 8.38
C LEU A 65 5.58 4.90 7.63
N ARG A 66 4.68 4.07 7.08
CA ARG A 66 4.98 2.88 6.29
C ARG A 66 4.48 3.06 4.85
N ALA A 67 5.29 2.59 3.91
CA ALA A 67 4.97 2.58 2.50
C ALA A 67 4.35 1.21 2.17
N SER A 68 3.03 1.13 2.23
CA SER A 68 2.28 -0.10 2.02
C SER A 68 1.89 -0.24 0.55
N HIS A 69 2.14 -1.42 -0.03
CA HIS A 69 1.67 -1.76 -1.37
C HIS A 69 0.20 -2.17 -1.33
N ILE A 70 -0.61 -1.62 -2.25
CA ILE A 70 -2.01 -2.03 -2.39
C ILE A 70 -2.11 -3.42 -3.03
N LYS A 71 -1.48 -3.61 -4.19
CA LYS A 71 -1.20 -4.92 -4.77
C LYS A 71 0.17 -5.36 -4.28
N PRO A 72 0.29 -6.42 -3.47
CA PRO A 72 1.55 -6.81 -2.85
C PRO A 72 2.67 -7.00 -3.86
N TRP A 73 3.90 -6.62 -3.47
CA TRP A 73 5.09 -6.67 -4.31
C TRP A 73 5.28 -8.02 -5.05
N ALA A 74 5.02 -9.12 -4.35
CA ALA A 74 5.17 -10.48 -4.87
C ALA A 74 4.13 -10.83 -5.96
N ALA A 75 2.99 -10.13 -5.97
CA ALA A 75 1.91 -10.31 -6.95
C ALA A 75 2.01 -9.35 -8.15
N CYS A 76 2.89 -8.35 -8.11
CA CYS A 76 3.12 -7.43 -9.22
C CYS A 76 3.80 -8.14 -10.40
N ALA A 77 3.30 -7.87 -11.61
CA ALA A 77 3.76 -8.45 -12.87
C ALA A 77 5.01 -7.74 -13.44
N SER A 78 5.28 -6.51 -13.02
CA SER A 78 6.42 -5.71 -13.49
C SER A 78 6.98 -4.80 -12.41
N ASP A 79 8.20 -4.31 -12.63
CA ASP A 79 8.80 -3.29 -11.77
C ASP A 79 8.06 -1.94 -11.87
N ASP A 80 7.41 -1.66 -13.00
CA ASP A 80 6.56 -0.47 -13.14
C ASP A 80 5.36 -0.54 -12.18
N GLU A 81 4.71 -1.71 -12.01
CA GLU A 81 3.64 -1.87 -11.00
C GLU A 81 4.18 -1.80 -9.57
N ARG A 82 5.38 -2.36 -9.31
CA ARG A 82 6.02 -2.34 -7.98
C ARG A 82 6.40 -0.94 -7.53
N LEU A 83 6.68 -0.06 -8.49
CA LEU A 83 7.20 1.30 -8.26
C LEU A 83 6.18 2.38 -8.62
N ASP A 84 4.95 1.99 -9.02
CA ASP A 84 3.86 2.92 -9.26
C ASP A 84 3.37 3.51 -7.92
N VAL A 85 3.48 4.83 -7.76
CA VAL A 85 2.97 5.53 -6.57
C VAL A 85 1.47 5.30 -6.33
N PHE A 86 0.70 5.00 -7.39
CA PHE A 86 -0.73 4.69 -7.27
C PHE A 86 -0.98 3.25 -6.78
N ASN A 87 0.04 2.40 -6.75
CA ASN A 87 0.03 1.10 -6.06
C ASN A 87 0.44 1.23 -4.59
N GLY A 88 0.48 2.45 -4.03
CA GLY A 88 1.02 2.68 -2.69
C GLY A 88 0.20 3.61 -1.82
N LEU A 89 0.08 3.23 -0.55
CA LEU A 89 -0.48 4.07 0.51
C LEU A 89 0.61 4.38 1.53
N LEU A 90 0.65 5.63 1.99
CA LEU A 90 1.47 6.01 3.13
C LEU A 90 0.62 5.92 4.39
N LEU A 91 0.94 4.96 5.27
CA LEU A 91 0.10 4.58 6.40
C LEU A 91 0.81 4.76 7.74
N ALA A 92 0.02 4.98 8.80
CA ALA A 92 0.53 4.84 10.16
C ALA A 92 0.81 3.35 10.46
N PRO A 93 1.73 3.01 11.40
CA PRO A 93 2.18 1.63 11.60
C PRO A 93 1.06 0.60 11.83
N HIS A 94 0.04 0.97 12.61
CA HIS A 94 -1.08 0.09 12.92
C HIS A 94 -2.02 -0.08 11.72
N LEU A 95 -2.22 0.97 10.93
CA LEU A 95 -3.01 0.91 9.69
C LEU A 95 -2.34 0.03 8.63
N ASP A 96 -1.03 0.19 8.48
CA ASP A 96 -0.19 -0.65 7.62
C ASP A 96 -0.35 -2.14 7.96
N ALA A 97 -0.14 -2.50 9.23
CA ALA A 97 -0.30 -3.88 9.70
C ALA A 97 -1.74 -4.43 9.49
N LEU A 98 -2.76 -3.60 9.67
CA LEU A 98 -4.15 -3.99 9.42
C LEU A 98 -4.44 -4.18 7.93
N PHE A 99 -3.92 -3.29 7.09
CA PHE A 99 -4.16 -3.30 5.64
C PHE A 99 -3.40 -4.45 4.99
N ASP A 100 -2.08 -4.55 5.19
CA ASP A 100 -1.24 -5.64 4.68
C ASP A 100 -1.72 -7.02 5.16
N GLY A 101 -2.23 -7.08 6.41
CA GLY A 101 -2.81 -8.29 6.99
C GLY A 101 -4.21 -8.65 6.46
N GLY A 102 -4.82 -7.81 5.62
CA GLY A 102 -6.16 -7.99 5.09
C GLY A 102 -7.29 -7.76 6.09
N TRP A 103 -7.02 -7.19 7.26
CA TRP A 103 -8.03 -6.90 8.30
C TRP A 103 -8.85 -5.65 7.97
N ILE A 104 -8.29 -4.74 7.18
CA ILE A 104 -9.00 -3.62 6.60
C ILE A 104 -8.72 -3.53 5.10
N SER A 105 -9.58 -2.84 4.38
CA SER A 105 -9.35 -2.41 3.00
C SER A 105 -10.05 -1.05 2.81
N PHE A 106 -10.05 -0.53 1.59
CA PHE A 106 -10.81 0.68 1.25
C PHE A 106 -11.74 0.41 0.06
N ALA A 107 -12.92 1.01 0.12
CA ALA A 107 -13.88 1.05 -0.97
C ALA A 107 -13.39 1.98 -2.11
N GLN A 108 -14.13 2.02 -3.21
CA GLN A 108 -13.76 2.81 -4.39
C GLN A 108 -13.74 4.32 -4.16
N ASP A 109 -14.52 4.80 -3.19
CA ASP A 109 -14.57 6.18 -2.72
C ASP A 109 -13.54 6.47 -1.61
N GLY A 110 -12.79 5.45 -1.17
CA GLY A 110 -11.81 5.55 -0.11
C GLY A 110 -12.35 5.29 1.29
N ALA A 111 -13.64 4.95 1.47
CA ALA A 111 -14.20 4.60 2.77
C ALA A 111 -13.58 3.31 3.33
N LEU A 112 -13.36 3.27 4.65
CA LEU A 112 -12.81 2.11 5.33
C LEU A 112 -13.76 0.89 5.24
N LEU A 113 -13.20 -0.25 4.86
CA LEU A 113 -13.82 -1.57 4.98
C LEU A 113 -13.09 -2.34 6.07
N VAL A 114 -13.82 -3.01 6.96
CA VAL A 114 -13.24 -3.77 8.07
C VAL A 114 -13.69 -5.23 7.95
N ALA A 115 -12.75 -6.15 8.07
CA ALA A 115 -13.02 -7.57 8.07
C ALA A 115 -13.94 -7.94 9.23
N GLU A 116 -14.93 -8.80 8.98
CA GLU A 116 -15.89 -9.22 10.00
C GLU A 116 -15.19 -9.93 11.16
N ALA A 117 -14.16 -10.73 10.87
CA ALA A 117 -13.34 -11.43 11.85
C ALA A 117 -12.58 -10.50 12.82
N LEU A 118 -12.43 -9.21 12.50
CA LEU A 118 -11.87 -8.24 13.43
C LEU A 118 -12.98 -7.76 14.37
N SER A 119 -13.03 -8.31 15.59
CA SER A 119 -14.10 -8.02 16.56
C SER A 119 -14.20 -6.52 16.91
N PRO A 120 -15.38 -6.01 17.33
CA PRO A 120 -15.52 -4.63 17.81
C PRO A 120 -14.56 -4.27 18.95
N ALA A 121 -14.31 -5.20 19.87
CA ALA A 121 -13.36 -5.01 20.97
C ALA A 121 -11.93 -4.82 20.45
N SER A 122 -11.50 -5.67 19.50
CA SER A 122 -10.19 -5.53 18.85
C SER A 122 -10.09 -4.22 18.05
N ARG A 123 -11.14 -3.84 17.32
CA ARG A 123 -11.20 -2.54 16.61
C ARG A 123 -10.96 -1.38 17.56
N ALA A 124 -11.61 -1.38 18.72
CA ALA A 124 -11.44 -0.35 19.74
C ALA A 124 -10.01 -0.33 20.31
N GLN A 125 -9.45 -1.49 20.65
CA GLN A 125 -8.07 -1.61 21.16
C GLN A 125 -7.02 -1.14 20.14
N LEU A 126 -7.29 -1.34 18.85
CA LEU A 126 -6.43 -0.92 17.74
C LEU A 126 -6.69 0.53 17.30
N GLY A 127 -7.67 1.22 17.90
CA GLY A 127 -8.04 2.59 17.56
C GLY A 127 -8.68 2.75 16.18
N VAL A 128 -9.30 1.70 15.64
CA VAL A 128 -9.95 1.75 14.31
C VAL A 128 -11.20 2.61 14.38
N ALA A 129 -11.19 3.75 13.68
CA ALA A 129 -12.34 4.64 13.62
C ALA A 129 -13.22 4.35 12.38
N PRO A 130 -14.55 4.25 12.53
CA PRO A 130 -15.45 3.88 11.44
C PRO A 130 -15.55 4.94 10.34
N ASN A 131 -15.17 6.19 10.64
CA ASN A 131 -15.19 7.31 9.70
C ASN A 131 -13.86 7.52 8.97
N TRP A 132 -12.90 6.60 9.12
CA TRP A 132 -11.65 6.69 8.37
C TRP A 132 -11.89 6.54 6.87
N GLN A 133 -11.21 7.41 6.12
CA GLN A 133 -11.22 7.40 4.67
C GLN A 133 -9.88 7.86 4.12
N ILE A 134 -9.53 7.42 2.91
CA ILE A 134 -8.41 7.99 2.17
C ILE A 134 -8.83 9.36 1.63
N ARG A 135 -8.14 10.43 2.06
CA ARG A 135 -8.56 11.81 1.77
C ARG A 135 -8.41 12.23 0.30
N VAL A 136 -7.45 11.66 -0.42
CA VAL A 136 -7.09 12.07 -1.79
C VAL A 136 -6.88 10.83 -2.68
N LEU A 137 -7.95 10.06 -2.90
CA LEU A 137 -7.88 8.88 -3.74
C LEU A 137 -8.03 9.25 -5.23
N GLN A 138 -7.01 8.95 -6.03
CA GLN A 138 -7.04 9.11 -7.49
C GLN A 138 -7.63 7.87 -8.18
N SER A 139 -8.21 8.04 -9.37
CA SER A 139 -8.78 6.94 -10.18
C SER A 139 -7.78 5.81 -10.45
N ARG A 140 -6.48 6.14 -10.57
CA ARG A 140 -5.40 5.17 -10.80
C ARG A 140 -5.17 4.19 -9.65
N HIS A 141 -5.62 4.48 -8.43
CA HIS A 141 -5.55 3.52 -7.32
C HIS A 141 -6.63 2.43 -7.42
N ARG A 142 -7.67 2.63 -8.24
CA ARG A 142 -8.90 1.82 -8.19
C ARG A 142 -8.62 0.36 -8.52
N ASP A 143 -7.85 0.09 -9.57
CA ASP A 143 -7.59 -1.29 -10.01
C ASP A 143 -6.75 -2.05 -8.97
N TYR A 144 -5.78 -1.38 -8.35
CA TYR A 144 -5.03 -1.96 -7.24
C TYR A 144 -5.95 -2.22 -6.03
N LEU A 145 -6.84 -1.29 -5.67
CA LEU A 145 -7.78 -1.50 -4.55
C LEU A 145 -8.80 -2.60 -4.85
N VAL A 146 -9.21 -2.79 -6.10
CA VAL A 146 -10.00 -3.95 -6.52
C VAL A 146 -9.21 -5.23 -6.26
N PHE A 147 -7.95 -5.30 -6.69
CA PHE A 147 -7.09 -6.43 -6.40
C PHE A 147 -7.00 -6.70 -4.91
N HIS A 148 -6.71 -5.69 -4.09
CA HIS A 148 -6.59 -5.84 -2.63
C HIS A 148 -7.87 -6.40 -2.02
N ARG A 149 -9.05 -5.89 -2.39
CA ARG A 149 -10.35 -6.38 -1.88
C ARG A 149 -10.63 -7.83 -2.26
N VAL A 150 -10.15 -8.29 -3.41
CA VAL A 150 -10.41 -9.65 -3.91
C VAL A 150 -9.39 -10.66 -3.40
N GLN A 151 -8.12 -10.27 -3.31
CA GLN A 151 -7.00 -11.20 -3.12
C GLN A 151 -6.34 -11.11 -1.73
N VAL A 152 -6.48 -9.98 -1.02
CA VAL A 152 -5.80 -9.73 0.26
C VAL A 152 -6.79 -9.58 1.41
N PHE A 153 -7.86 -8.81 1.20
CA PHE A 153 -8.85 -8.53 2.21
C PHE A 153 -9.56 -9.80 2.71
N ARG A 154 -9.62 -9.95 4.03
CA ARG A 154 -10.31 -11.04 4.72
C ARG A 154 -11.81 -10.77 4.75
N ALA A 155 -12.43 -10.80 3.57
CA ALA A 155 -13.88 -10.72 3.47
C ALA A 155 -14.53 -11.88 4.25
N ALA A 156 -15.75 -11.66 4.70
CA ALA A 156 -16.56 -12.74 5.26
C ALA A 156 -16.60 -13.89 4.25
N ARG A 157 -16.09 -15.07 4.62
CA ARG A 157 -16.51 -16.28 3.93
C ARG A 157 -17.99 -16.40 4.25
N ALA A 158 -18.85 -16.43 3.23
CA ALA A 158 -20.22 -16.86 3.42
C ALA A 158 -20.16 -18.18 4.18
N ALA A 159 -20.60 -18.16 5.45
CA ALA A 159 -20.74 -19.37 6.22
C ALA A 159 -21.62 -20.31 5.41
N ASP A 160 -21.15 -21.55 5.27
CA ASP A 160 -21.76 -22.64 4.52
C ASP A 160 -23.30 -22.55 4.47
N ALA A 161 -23.82 -22.15 3.31
CA ALA A 161 -25.20 -22.40 2.94
C ALA A 161 -25.35 -23.90 2.65
N THR A 162 -25.41 -24.72 3.69
CA THR A 162 -25.91 -26.10 3.61
C THR A 162 -26.56 -26.45 4.95
N THR A 163 -27.87 -26.22 5.03
CA THR A 163 -28.80 -27.02 5.82
C THR A 163 -29.80 -27.59 4.83
#